data_AF-A0A1F8AV29-F1
#
_entry.id   AF-A0A1F8AV29-F1
#
_cell.length_a   1.000
_cell.length_b   1.000
_cell.length_c   1.000
_cell.angle_alpha   90.00
_cell.angle_beta   90.00
_cell.angle_gamma   90.00
#
_symmetry.space_group_name_H-M   'P 1'
#
loop_
_entity.id
_entity.type
_entity.pdbx_description
1 polymer ?
#
loop_
_entity_poly.entity_id
_entity_poly.type
_entity_poly.pdbx_seq_one_letter_code
_entity_poly.pdbx_strand_id
1 'polypeptide(L)'
;MSNIRKILLSLLSISAVALLAFGASRAFFSDEETSTGNTFVAGAIDLQIDSQCHYFTDEDADGQYLDVGCFTPASPEPIPFGNWQLGNLTTEKFFNFADVKPGDWGENTISLHVYNNDAWACLDISPLADLDNSITEPEDEVDLALPSNDGTPDGDLAENLEFFAWRDDGDNVFEPQGNPLEIPLFSNISGPASDVLSGRTYTLAAPGSPNVFTGVVGDPLVGSNNYYIGLAWCAGDLSVDLGTGVITCNGLTMGNIAQTDSVSADLTFRTEQSRNNPDFDCETEL
;
A
#
# COMPACT_ATOMS: atom_id res chain seq x y z
N MET A 1 -76.05 7.58 69.66
CA MET A 1 -75.20 8.09 68.55
C MET A 1 -73.75 7.57 68.54
N SER A 2 -73.36 6.57 69.36
CA SER A 2 -71.96 6.10 69.45
C SER A 2 -71.58 4.99 68.45
N ASN A 3 -72.52 4.12 68.06
CA ASN A 3 -72.20 2.91 67.28
C ASN A 3 -72.10 3.13 65.77
N ILE A 4 -72.85 4.09 65.19
CA ILE A 4 -72.80 4.40 63.75
C ILE A 4 -71.47 5.04 63.34
N ARG A 5 -70.85 5.86 64.21
CA ARG A 5 -69.51 6.43 63.97
C ARG A 5 -68.43 5.35 63.88
N LYS A 6 -68.53 4.30 64.70
CA LYS A 6 -67.58 3.17 64.70
C LYS A 6 -67.68 2.33 63.41
N ILE A 7 -68.90 2.16 62.89
CA ILE A 7 -69.14 1.45 61.63
C ILE A 7 -68.63 2.27 60.43
N LEU A 8 -68.89 3.58 60.40
CA LEU A 8 -68.39 4.46 59.34
C LEU A 8 -66.85 4.55 59.32
N LEU A 9 -66.21 4.63 60.50
CA LEU A 9 -64.75 4.59 60.61
C LEU A 9 -64.16 3.26 60.12
N SER A 10 -64.82 2.14 60.41
CA SER A 10 -64.42 0.81 59.92
C SER A 10 -64.58 0.67 58.40
N LEU A 11 -65.68 1.14 57.84
CA LEU A 11 -65.88 1.14 56.38
C LEU A 11 -64.86 2.03 55.67
N LEU A 12 -64.56 3.21 56.24
CA LEU A 12 -63.59 4.16 55.67
C LEU A 12 -62.16 3.60 55.74
N SER A 13 -61.81 2.90 56.82
CA SER A 13 -60.53 2.17 56.91
C SER A 13 -60.45 1.00 55.94
N ILE A 14 -61.54 0.24 55.74
CA ILE A 14 -61.56 -0.88 54.81
C ILE A 14 -61.46 -0.38 53.36
N SER A 15 -62.15 0.70 53.01
CA SER A 15 -62.01 1.32 51.68
C SER A 15 -60.64 1.94 51.46
N ALA A 16 -60.03 2.55 52.48
CA ALA A 16 -58.68 3.10 52.39
C ALA A 16 -57.64 1.98 52.20
N VAL A 17 -57.77 0.87 52.93
CA VAL A 17 -56.89 -0.29 52.78
C VAL A 17 -57.12 -1.00 51.44
N ALA A 18 -58.36 -1.09 50.96
CA ALA A 18 -58.66 -1.67 49.64
C ALA A 18 -58.09 -0.83 48.49
N LEU A 19 -58.15 0.51 48.58
CA LEU A 19 -57.52 1.42 47.62
C LEU A 19 -55.98 1.34 47.66
N LEU A 20 -55.39 1.22 48.85
CA LEU A 20 -53.95 1.03 49.00
C LEU A 20 -53.49 -0.35 48.49
N ALA A 21 -54.29 -1.40 48.66
CA ALA A 21 -53.99 -2.74 48.15
C ALA A 21 -54.13 -2.85 46.63
N PHE A 22 -55.11 -2.16 46.03
CA PHE A 22 -55.24 -2.05 44.56
C PHE A 22 -54.15 -1.17 43.94
N GLY A 23 -53.66 -0.15 44.67
CA GLY A 23 -52.53 0.68 44.25
C GLY A 23 -51.17 0.00 44.40
N ALA A 24 -50.98 -0.83 45.44
CA ALA A 24 -49.69 -1.46 45.77
C ALA A 24 -49.40 -2.76 45.02
N SER A 25 -50.40 -3.36 44.35
CA SER A 25 -50.24 -4.59 43.56
C SER A 25 -49.95 -4.35 42.07
N ARG A 26 -49.79 -3.09 41.65
CA ARG A 26 -49.06 -2.79 40.42
C ARG A 26 -47.58 -2.94 40.71
N ALA A 27 -47.10 -4.17 40.61
CA ALA A 27 -45.67 -4.45 40.53
C ALA A 27 -45.09 -3.57 39.41
N PHE A 28 -44.36 -2.53 39.82
CA PHE A 28 -43.64 -1.60 38.95
C PHE A 28 -42.33 -2.24 38.47
N PHE A 29 -42.41 -3.48 37.99
CA PHE A 29 -41.33 -4.18 37.29
C PHE A 29 -41.82 -4.45 35.87
N SER A 30 -41.92 -3.39 35.09
CA SER A 30 -41.87 -3.47 33.64
C SER A 30 -40.54 -2.86 33.23
N ASP A 31 -39.43 -3.59 33.40
CA ASP A 31 -38.31 -3.35 32.51
C ASP A 31 -38.62 -4.09 31.20
N GLU A 32 -38.75 -3.31 30.13
CA GLU A 32 -38.85 -3.83 28.79
C GLU A 32 -37.51 -3.50 28.13
N GLU A 33 -36.57 -4.44 28.19
CA GLU A 33 -35.26 -4.32 27.55
C GLU A 33 -35.43 -4.52 26.04
N THR A 34 -35.79 -3.44 25.35
CA THR A 34 -35.97 -3.47 23.90
C THR A 34 -34.64 -3.22 23.22
N SER A 35 -34.06 -4.27 22.64
CA SER A 35 -32.92 -4.13 21.75
C SER A 35 -33.39 -3.64 20.37
N THR A 36 -33.45 -2.32 20.19
CA THR A 36 -33.83 -1.68 18.92
C THR A 36 -32.60 -1.36 18.09
N GLY A 37 -32.64 -1.61 16.77
CA GLY A 37 -31.54 -1.25 15.87
C GLY A 37 -30.43 -2.30 15.75
N ASN A 38 -30.68 -3.55 16.15
CA ASN A 38 -29.78 -4.66 15.81
C ASN A 38 -29.65 -4.74 14.29
N THR A 39 -28.44 -4.48 13.80
CA THR A 39 -28.11 -4.51 12.38
C THR A 39 -26.99 -5.52 12.16
N PHE A 40 -27.14 -6.36 11.14
CA PHE A 40 -26.03 -7.15 10.60
C PHE A 40 -25.50 -6.38 9.41
N VAL A 41 -24.34 -5.75 9.59
CA VAL A 41 -23.59 -5.12 8.49
C VAL A 41 -22.48 -6.07 8.11
N ALA A 42 -22.42 -6.48 6.84
CA ALA A 42 -21.29 -7.24 6.33
C ALA A 42 -20.04 -6.35 6.40
N GLY A 43 -18.94 -6.91 6.90
CA GLY A 43 -17.66 -6.20 6.90
C GLY A 43 -17.20 -5.97 5.46
N ALA A 44 -16.99 -4.71 5.07
CA ALA A 44 -16.22 -4.39 3.89
C ALA A 44 -14.72 -4.46 4.24
N ILE A 45 -13.90 -4.87 3.28
CA ILE A 45 -12.49 -4.54 3.32
C ILE A 45 -12.32 -3.19 2.63
N ASP A 46 -11.50 -2.32 3.22
CA ASP A 46 -11.15 -1.03 2.66
C ASP A 46 -9.64 -0.89 2.79
N LEU A 47 -8.95 -0.83 1.65
CA LEU A 47 -7.52 -0.60 1.56
C LEU A 47 -7.33 0.80 0.98
N GLN A 48 -6.65 1.65 1.73
CA GLN A 48 -6.21 2.95 1.24
C GLN A 48 -4.70 2.99 1.17
N ILE A 49 -4.18 3.77 0.23
CA ILE A 49 -2.76 3.86 -0.05
C ILE A 49 -2.34 5.32 -0.06
N ASP A 50 -1.16 5.59 0.48
CA ASP A 50 -0.39 6.80 0.24
C ASP A 50 1.01 6.44 -0.23
N SER A 51 1.70 7.41 -0.82
CA SER A 51 3.10 7.26 -1.19
C SER A 51 3.85 8.55 -0.93
N GLN A 52 5.12 8.38 -0.57
CA GLN A 52 6.13 9.44 -0.51
C GLN A 52 7.29 9.04 -1.42
N CYS A 53 7.83 9.99 -2.15
CA CYS A 53 8.83 9.76 -3.18
C CYS A 53 9.97 10.77 -3.08
N HIS A 54 11.19 10.27 -3.19
CA HIS A 54 12.41 11.05 -3.31
C HIS A 54 13.15 10.70 -4.60
N TYR A 55 13.76 11.71 -5.22
CA TYR A 55 14.49 11.56 -6.47
C TYR A 55 15.81 12.29 -6.39
N PHE A 56 16.90 11.56 -6.54
CA PHE A 56 18.26 12.05 -6.44
C PHE A 56 18.97 11.93 -7.79
N THR A 57 19.65 13.00 -8.18
CA THR A 57 20.55 12.94 -9.33
C THR A 57 21.89 12.32 -8.94
N ASP A 58 22.64 11.80 -9.91
CA ASP A 58 24.04 11.43 -9.72
C ASP A 58 24.87 12.59 -9.10
N GLU A 59 26.03 12.26 -8.52
CA GLU A 59 26.89 13.20 -7.83
C GLU A 59 27.21 14.43 -8.70
N ASP A 60 27.02 15.62 -8.13
CA ASP A 60 27.45 16.85 -8.76
C ASP A 60 28.99 16.97 -8.81
N ALA A 61 29.48 18.08 -9.37
CA ALA A 61 30.92 18.32 -9.48
C ALA A 61 31.65 18.39 -8.11
N ASP A 62 30.92 18.53 -7.01
CA ASP A 62 31.41 18.57 -5.63
C ASP A 62 31.21 17.24 -4.88
N GLY A 63 30.70 16.19 -5.55
CA GLY A 63 30.47 14.86 -4.99
C GLY A 63 29.21 14.77 -4.12
N GLN A 64 28.21 15.61 -4.35
CA GLN A 64 26.96 15.62 -3.58
C GLN A 64 25.77 15.13 -4.41
N TYR A 65 24.98 14.24 -3.82
CA TYR A 65 23.65 13.89 -4.34
C TYR A 65 22.67 15.02 -4.02
N LEU A 66 21.85 15.39 -5.00
CA LEU A 66 20.82 16.41 -4.86
C LEU A 66 19.43 15.77 -4.97
N ASP A 67 18.63 15.89 -3.91
CA ASP A 67 17.20 15.57 -3.98
C ASP A 67 16.49 16.65 -4.80
N VAL A 68 16.09 16.29 -6.03
CA VAL A 68 15.35 17.14 -6.96
C VAL A 68 13.84 16.95 -6.85
N GLY A 69 13.39 15.98 -6.06
CA GLY A 69 11.99 15.68 -5.78
C GLY A 69 11.21 15.06 -6.94
N CYS A 70 10.04 14.50 -6.61
CA CYS A 70 9.20 13.79 -7.58
C CYS A 70 8.12 14.70 -8.18
N PHE A 71 8.51 15.47 -9.20
CA PHE A 71 7.62 16.37 -9.93
C PHE A 71 7.86 16.26 -11.42
N THR A 72 6.80 16.28 -12.22
CA THR A 72 6.99 16.41 -13.68
C THR A 72 7.33 17.86 -14.00
N PRO A 73 8.31 18.12 -14.88
CA PRO A 73 8.56 19.46 -15.41
C PRO A 73 7.42 19.85 -16.36
N ALA A 74 6.30 20.28 -15.79
CA ALA A 74 5.21 20.92 -16.53
C ALA A 74 5.38 22.44 -16.39
N SER A 75 5.59 23.13 -17.51
CA SER A 75 5.61 24.60 -17.52
C SER A 75 4.18 25.14 -17.33
N PRO A 76 3.90 26.10 -16.42
CA PRO A 76 4.80 26.79 -15.48
C PRO A 76 4.79 26.26 -14.03
N GLU A 77 3.95 25.28 -13.68
CA GLU A 77 3.83 24.73 -12.32
C GLU A 77 4.12 23.22 -12.34
N PRO A 78 5.15 22.74 -11.61
CA PRO A 78 5.46 21.31 -11.53
C PRO A 78 4.27 20.51 -11.01
N ILE A 79 3.95 19.38 -11.64
CA ILE A 79 2.87 18.51 -11.19
C ILE A 79 3.49 17.42 -10.32
N PRO A 80 3.18 17.35 -9.00
CA PRO A 80 3.69 16.32 -8.12
C PRO A 80 3.20 14.94 -8.54
N PHE A 81 4.09 13.96 -8.42
CA PHE A 81 3.79 12.53 -8.46
C PHE A 81 4.63 11.84 -7.38
N GLY A 82 4.45 10.55 -7.19
CA GLY A 82 5.03 9.76 -6.08
C GLY A 82 4.65 10.24 -4.67
N ASN A 83 4.02 11.41 -4.53
CA ASN A 83 3.67 12.07 -3.28
C ASN A 83 2.19 12.44 -3.28
N TRP A 84 1.36 11.66 -2.61
CA TRP A 84 -0.06 11.96 -2.43
C TRP A 84 -0.54 11.51 -1.06
N GLN A 85 -1.68 12.08 -0.68
CA GLN A 85 -2.35 11.75 0.56
C GLN A 85 -3.11 10.44 0.43
N LEU A 86 -3.38 9.86 1.59
CA LEU A 86 -4.17 8.65 1.75
C LEU A 86 -5.47 8.67 0.94
N GLY A 87 -5.67 7.64 0.13
CA GLY A 87 -6.89 7.47 -0.65
C GLY A 87 -6.96 6.13 -1.37
N ASN A 88 -8.03 5.94 -2.13
CA ASN A 88 -8.16 4.81 -3.04
C ASN A 88 -7.40 5.13 -4.32
N LEU A 89 -6.61 4.18 -4.83
CA LEU A 89 -5.94 4.35 -6.12
C LEU A 89 -6.96 4.49 -7.24
N THR A 90 -6.77 5.53 -8.04
CA THR A 90 -7.55 5.83 -9.24
C THR A 90 -6.65 6.22 -10.40
N THR A 91 -5.80 7.23 -10.22
CA THR A 91 -4.97 7.85 -11.27
C THR A 91 -3.59 8.27 -10.76
N GLU A 92 -3.29 7.99 -9.50
CA GLU A 92 -2.03 8.26 -8.82
C GLU A 92 -0.88 7.49 -9.48
N LYS A 93 0.33 8.05 -9.48
CA LYS A 93 1.50 7.52 -10.20
C LYS A 93 2.73 7.42 -9.32
N PHE A 94 3.17 6.21 -8.97
CA PHE A 94 4.35 5.99 -8.09
C PHE A 94 5.61 6.60 -8.68
N PHE A 95 5.73 6.51 -9.99
CA PHE A 95 6.81 7.08 -10.78
C PHE A 95 6.22 7.77 -12.00
N ASN A 96 6.81 8.89 -12.40
CA ASN A 96 6.46 9.60 -13.63
C ASN A 96 7.59 10.56 -14.04
N PHE A 97 8.84 10.09 -14.00
CA PHE A 97 10.01 10.89 -14.35
C PHE A 97 10.05 11.13 -15.85
N ALA A 98 10.39 12.36 -16.25
CA ALA A 98 10.47 12.73 -17.67
C ALA A 98 11.88 12.57 -18.26
N ASP A 99 12.90 12.51 -17.40
CA ASP A 99 14.31 12.60 -17.78
C ASP A 99 15.16 11.95 -16.68
N VAL A 100 15.35 10.63 -16.81
CA VAL A 100 16.20 9.81 -15.94
C VAL A 100 17.55 9.64 -16.63
N LYS A 101 18.64 9.86 -15.90
CA LYS A 101 20.01 9.76 -16.41
C LYS A 101 20.78 8.64 -15.72
N PRO A 102 21.86 8.14 -16.32
CA PRO A 102 22.75 7.20 -15.65
C PRO A 102 23.20 7.73 -14.28
N GLY A 103 23.04 6.93 -13.24
CA GLY A 103 23.42 7.23 -11.85
C GLY A 103 22.33 7.91 -11.05
N ASP A 104 21.27 8.37 -11.70
CA ASP A 104 20.08 8.86 -11.03
C ASP A 104 19.42 7.71 -10.26
N TRP A 105 18.91 8.00 -9.06
CA TRP A 105 18.30 7.02 -8.20
C TRP A 105 17.17 7.65 -7.39
N GLY A 106 16.30 6.82 -6.83
CA GLY A 106 15.23 7.35 -6.02
C GLY A 106 14.58 6.28 -5.20
N GLU A 107 13.62 6.72 -4.41
CA GLU A 107 12.98 5.88 -3.43
C GLU A 107 11.51 6.21 -3.26
N ASN A 108 10.72 5.19 -2.87
CA ASN A 108 9.33 5.35 -2.50
C ASN A 108 9.01 4.60 -1.21
N THR A 109 8.38 5.31 -0.27
CA THR A 109 7.62 4.70 0.82
C THR A 109 6.19 4.53 0.36
N ILE A 110 5.70 3.30 0.29
CA ILE A 110 4.30 2.99 -0.06
C ILE A 110 3.61 2.46 1.19
N SER A 111 2.59 3.19 1.66
CA SER A 111 1.84 2.84 2.87
C SER A 111 0.51 2.17 2.49
N LEU A 112 0.26 0.98 3.01
CA LEU A 112 -1.00 0.25 2.89
C LEU A 112 -1.77 0.36 4.21
N HIS A 113 -2.96 0.96 4.17
CA HIS A 113 -3.83 1.14 5.33
C HIS A 113 -5.01 0.19 5.23
N VAL A 114 -4.94 -0.89 5.99
CA VAL A 114 -5.98 -1.94 6.00
C VAL A 114 -7.01 -1.57 7.05
N TYR A 115 -8.24 -1.28 6.65
CA TYR A 115 -9.30 -0.89 7.59
C TYR A 115 -10.27 -2.03 7.91
N ASN A 116 -10.79 -1.99 9.13
CA ASN A 116 -11.90 -2.80 9.65
C ASN A 116 -11.61 -4.28 9.84
N ASN A 117 -11.32 -5.02 8.77
CA ASN A 117 -11.19 -6.48 8.78
C ASN A 117 -9.79 -6.90 8.35
N ASP A 118 -9.38 -8.07 8.84
CA ASP A 118 -8.18 -8.73 8.37
C ASP A 118 -8.32 -9.08 6.88
N ALA A 119 -7.22 -8.99 6.14
CA ALA A 119 -7.21 -9.07 4.69
C ALA A 119 -6.12 -9.98 4.13
N TRP A 120 -6.43 -10.60 3.01
CA TRP A 120 -5.45 -11.08 2.06
C TRP A 120 -5.15 -9.99 1.05
N ALA A 121 -3.92 -9.97 0.53
CA ALA A 121 -3.47 -8.93 -0.38
C ALA A 121 -2.42 -9.44 -1.37
N CYS A 122 -2.52 -8.95 -2.60
CA CYS A 122 -1.55 -9.13 -3.67
C CYS A 122 -1.18 -7.76 -4.26
N LEU A 123 0.07 -7.60 -4.69
CA LEU A 123 0.52 -6.52 -5.55
C LEU A 123 0.73 -7.10 -6.96
N ASP A 124 -0.08 -6.67 -7.91
CA ASP A 124 0.06 -7.04 -9.32
C ASP A 124 0.67 -5.87 -10.09
N ILE A 125 1.62 -6.19 -10.95
CA ILE A 125 2.29 -5.26 -11.82
C ILE A 125 2.03 -5.70 -13.24
N SER A 126 1.44 -4.82 -14.06
CA SER A 126 1.16 -5.15 -15.45
C SER A 126 2.46 -5.47 -16.21
N PRO A 127 2.39 -6.20 -17.34
CA PRO A 127 3.50 -6.23 -18.29
C PRO A 127 3.96 -4.81 -18.60
N LEU A 128 5.27 -4.59 -18.66
CA LEU A 128 5.83 -3.28 -18.99
C LEU A 128 5.48 -2.92 -20.43
N ALA A 129 5.13 -1.65 -20.64
CA ALA A 129 5.26 -1.02 -21.94
C ALA A 129 6.63 -0.34 -21.98
N ASP A 130 7.57 -0.98 -22.68
CA ASP A 130 8.92 -0.50 -22.90
C ASP A 130 9.07 -0.04 -24.35
N LEU A 131 9.15 1.26 -24.55
CA LEU A 131 9.02 1.90 -25.87
C LEU A 131 10.34 2.56 -26.26
N ASP A 132 10.86 2.11 -27.40
CA ASP A 132 11.81 2.84 -28.24
C ASP A 132 11.09 4.07 -28.82
N ASN A 133 11.45 5.26 -28.33
CA ASN A 133 10.77 6.50 -28.73
C ASN A 133 11.43 7.12 -29.96
N SER A 134 12.71 7.51 -29.85
CA SER A 134 13.45 8.15 -30.94
C SER A 134 14.94 8.30 -30.64
N ILE A 135 15.80 7.82 -31.54
CA ILE A 135 17.25 7.95 -31.38
C ILE A 135 17.70 9.42 -31.44
N THR A 136 18.34 9.93 -30.37
CA THR A 136 18.98 11.25 -30.37
C THR A 136 20.38 11.24 -29.73
N GLU A 137 21.27 12.13 -30.16
CA GLU A 137 22.60 12.29 -29.55
C GLU A 137 22.52 12.38 -28.01
N PRO A 138 23.27 11.54 -27.27
CA PRO A 138 24.43 10.73 -27.68
C PRO A 138 24.14 9.25 -28.00
N GLU A 139 22.89 8.86 -28.16
CA GLU A 139 22.45 7.49 -28.46
C GLU A 139 22.91 7.04 -29.86
N ASP A 140 22.79 7.89 -30.88
CA ASP A 140 23.22 7.64 -32.27
C ASP A 140 24.75 7.60 -32.46
N GLU A 141 25.54 8.12 -31.51
CA GLU A 141 27.00 7.96 -31.50
C GLU A 141 27.43 6.53 -31.14
N VAL A 142 26.62 5.83 -30.32
CA VAL A 142 26.88 4.46 -29.87
C VAL A 142 26.15 3.46 -30.77
N ASP A 143 24.94 3.80 -31.17
CA ASP A 143 24.13 2.98 -32.04
C ASP A 143 24.37 3.32 -33.52
N LEU A 144 25.20 2.48 -34.15
CA LEU A 144 25.55 2.58 -35.58
C LEU A 144 24.41 2.09 -36.50
N ALA A 145 23.21 1.83 -35.97
CA ALA A 145 22.02 1.43 -36.71
C ALA A 145 21.16 2.62 -37.13
N LEU A 146 20.09 2.35 -37.89
CA LEU A 146 19.38 3.36 -38.68
C LEU A 146 18.60 4.32 -37.76
N PRO A 147 18.41 5.61 -38.16
CA PRO A 147 17.86 6.69 -37.32
C PRO A 147 16.34 6.57 -36.99
N SER A 148 15.84 5.35 -36.80
CA SER A 148 14.42 5.07 -36.55
C SER A 148 14.15 3.79 -35.76
N ASN A 149 15.17 3.00 -35.41
CA ASN A 149 15.10 1.84 -34.53
C ASN A 149 16.53 1.35 -34.28
N ASP A 150 16.93 1.28 -33.01
CA ASP A 150 18.29 0.93 -32.56
C ASP A 150 18.61 -0.59 -32.66
N GLY A 151 17.64 -1.36 -33.14
CA GLY A 151 17.77 -2.79 -33.40
C GLY A 151 17.08 -3.68 -32.36
N THR A 152 16.44 -3.12 -31.34
CA THR A 152 15.49 -3.82 -30.48
C THR A 152 14.04 -3.39 -30.83
N PRO A 153 13.08 -4.32 -30.92
CA PRO A 153 11.66 -3.95 -31.10
C PRO A 153 11.02 -3.29 -29.88
N ASP A 154 11.68 -3.42 -28.72
CA ASP A 154 11.25 -3.00 -27.38
C ASP A 154 12.37 -2.09 -26.84
N GLY A 155 12.05 -1.01 -26.11
CA GLY A 155 13.07 -0.07 -25.59
C GLY A 155 14.10 -0.75 -24.66
N ASP A 156 15.19 -0.05 -24.37
CA ASP A 156 16.32 -0.56 -23.56
C ASP A 156 16.29 -0.05 -22.10
N LEU A 157 15.33 0.81 -21.75
CA LEU A 157 15.30 1.44 -20.43
C LEU A 157 14.93 0.48 -19.30
N ALA A 158 14.06 -0.51 -19.52
CA ALA A 158 13.67 -1.43 -18.46
C ALA A 158 14.81 -2.35 -17.99
N GLU A 159 15.75 -2.68 -18.87
CA GLU A 159 16.96 -3.48 -18.57
C GLU A 159 17.97 -2.69 -17.75
N ASN A 160 17.92 -1.36 -17.81
CA ASN A 160 18.88 -0.46 -17.18
C ASN A 160 18.35 0.27 -15.94
N LEU A 161 17.07 0.08 -15.60
CA LEU A 161 16.50 0.54 -14.34
C LEU A 161 16.38 -0.65 -13.38
N GLU A 162 17.26 -0.69 -12.39
CA GLU A 162 17.22 -1.71 -11.34
C GLU A 162 16.37 -1.27 -10.16
N PHE A 163 15.62 -2.22 -9.60
CA PHE A 163 14.72 -2.02 -8.47
C PHE A 163 15.04 -2.97 -7.32
N PHE A 164 14.80 -2.47 -6.10
CA PHE A 164 14.74 -3.23 -4.87
C PHE A 164 13.50 -2.80 -4.09
N ALA A 165 12.72 -3.76 -3.60
CA ALA A 165 11.63 -3.48 -2.67
C ALA A 165 11.74 -4.41 -1.45
N TRP A 166 11.35 -3.91 -0.29
CA TRP A 166 11.39 -4.66 0.97
C TRP A 166 10.17 -4.35 1.84
N ARG A 167 9.93 -5.24 2.79
CA ARG A 167 9.09 -4.96 3.96
C ARG A 167 9.77 -3.87 4.77
N ASP A 168 9.12 -2.72 4.90
CA ASP A 168 9.64 -1.53 5.59
C ASP A 168 8.85 -1.22 6.87
N ASP A 169 9.43 -0.42 7.75
CA ASP A 169 8.74 0.07 8.96
C ASP A 169 8.20 1.52 8.84
N GLY A 170 8.38 2.14 7.68
CA GLY A 170 7.88 3.46 7.31
C GLY A 170 8.95 4.55 7.28
N ASP A 171 10.22 4.21 7.46
CA ASP A 171 11.34 5.15 7.36
C ASP A 171 12.13 5.07 6.05
N ASN A 172 11.83 4.06 5.22
CA ASN A 172 12.47 3.79 3.94
C ASN A 172 13.99 3.55 4.05
N VAL A 173 14.45 2.97 5.15
CA VAL A 173 15.84 2.57 5.36
C VAL A 173 15.87 1.05 5.50
N PHE A 174 16.52 0.37 4.56
CA PHE A 174 16.59 -1.09 4.63
C PHE A 174 17.40 -1.58 5.84
N GLU A 175 16.76 -2.24 6.79
CA GLU A 175 17.36 -2.75 8.02
C GLU A 175 17.33 -4.30 8.10
N PRO A 176 18.21 -5.02 7.38
CA PRO A 176 18.21 -6.48 7.33
C PRO A 176 18.67 -7.14 8.63
N GLN A 177 19.04 -6.37 9.65
CA GLN A 177 19.37 -6.85 10.99
C GLN A 177 18.52 -6.13 12.06
N GLY A 178 17.47 -5.41 11.62
CA GLY A 178 16.54 -4.66 12.44
C GLY A 178 15.61 -5.55 13.26
N ASN A 179 14.77 -4.91 14.09
CA ASN A 179 13.71 -5.59 14.82
C ASN A 179 12.44 -4.72 14.82
N PRO A 180 11.45 -5.05 13.98
CA PRO A 180 11.33 -6.29 13.21
C PRO A 180 12.29 -6.39 12.02
N LEU A 181 12.62 -7.62 11.60
CA LEU A 181 13.51 -7.87 10.47
C LEU A 181 12.87 -7.37 9.17
N GLU A 182 13.63 -6.58 8.40
CA GLU A 182 13.23 -6.20 7.05
C GLU A 182 13.73 -7.22 6.03
N ILE A 183 12.83 -7.63 5.13
CA ILE A 183 13.09 -8.69 4.16
C ILE A 183 12.78 -8.19 2.74
N PRO A 184 13.61 -8.58 1.75
CA PRO A 184 13.30 -8.35 0.34
C PRO A 184 11.92 -8.87 -0.04
N LEU A 185 11.19 -8.07 -0.81
CA LEU A 185 9.90 -8.43 -1.40
C LEU A 185 10.09 -9.25 -2.68
N PHE A 186 11.07 -8.86 -3.50
CA PHE A 186 11.34 -9.52 -4.77
C PHE A 186 11.93 -10.91 -4.56
N SER A 187 11.63 -11.84 -5.47
CA SER A 187 12.22 -13.19 -5.45
C SER A 187 13.73 -13.17 -5.72
N ASN A 188 14.17 -12.16 -6.47
CA ASN A 188 15.56 -11.85 -6.78
C ASN A 188 15.84 -10.60 -5.94
N ILE A 189 16.83 -10.61 -5.03
CA ILE A 189 17.03 -9.55 -4.02
C ILE A 189 16.81 -8.16 -4.60
N SER A 190 17.44 -7.87 -5.74
CA SER A 190 17.18 -6.74 -6.64
C SER A 190 17.24 -7.23 -8.08
N GLY A 191 16.82 -6.39 -9.04
CA GLY A 191 17.03 -6.67 -10.47
C GLY A 191 16.42 -5.61 -11.39
N PRO A 192 16.64 -5.73 -12.71
CA PRO A 192 16.12 -4.80 -13.70
C PRO A 192 14.58 -4.84 -13.74
N ALA A 193 13.95 -3.73 -14.12
CA ALA A 193 12.51 -3.61 -14.23
C ALA A 193 11.92 -4.71 -15.13
N SER A 194 12.60 -5.04 -16.23
CA SER A 194 12.17 -6.09 -17.16
C SER A 194 12.11 -7.48 -16.52
N ASP A 195 12.80 -7.71 -15.40
CA ASP A 195 12.73 -8.96 -14.63
C ASP A 195 11.83 -8.84 -13.40
N VAL A 196 12.03 -7.84 -12.53
CA VAL A 196 11.37 -7.78 -11.22
C VAL A 196 10.04 -7.02 -11.24
N LEU A 197 9.69 -6.32 -12.31
CA LEU A 197 8.40 -5.62 -12.41
C LEU A 197 7.50 -6.23 -13.49
N SER A 198 8.04 -6.54 -14.67
CA SER A 198 7.23 -6.91 -15.84
C SER A 198 6.33 -8.13 -15.62
N GLY A 199 5.01 -7.87 -15.53
CA GLY A 199 3.99 -8.92 -15.40
C GLY A 199 4.11 -9.74 -14.11
N ARG A 200 4.67 -9.16 -13.05
CA ARG A 200 4.89 -9.84 -11.77
C ARG A 200 3.72 -9.64 -10.83
N THR A 201 3.40 -10.70 -10.09
CA THR A 201 2.53 -10.64 -8.92
C THR A 201 3.31 -11.01 -7.67
N TYR A 202 3.23 -10.15 -6.67
CA TYR A 202 3.80 -10.34 -5.35
C TYR A 202 2.71 -10.60 -4.33
N THR A 203 2.73 -11.78 -3.71
CA THR A 203 1.83 -12.12 -2.60
C THR A 203 2.26 -11.36 -1.35
N LEU A 204 1.43 -10.42 -0.88
CA LEU A 204 1.67 -9.71 0.38
C LEU A 204 1.15 -10.51 1.58
N ALA A 205 -0.03 -11.11 1.44
CA ALA A 205 -0.60 -12.06 2.41
C ALA A 205 -1.64 -12.96 1.74
N ALA A 206 -1.51 -14.27 1.91
CA ALA A 206 -2.49 -15.25 1.44
C ALA A 206 -2.49 -16.51 2.35
N PRO A 207 -3.58 -17.30 2.38
CA PRO A 207 -3.69 -18.51 3.22
C PRO A 207 -2.54 -19.50 3.07
N GLY A 208 -2.03 -19.69 1.85
CA GLY A 208 -0.98 -20.66 1.52
C GLY A 208 0.45 -20.10 1.49
N SER A 209 0.63 -18.80 1.74
CA SER A 209 1.89 -18.09 1.53
C SER A 209 2.34 -17.39 2.82
N PRO A 210 3.66 -17.18 3.01
CA PRO A 210 4.14 -16.31 4.08
C PRO A 210 3.63 -14.88 3.85
N ASN A 211 3.16 -14.24 4.91
CA ASN A 211 2.89 -12.81 4.94
C ASN A 211 4.22 -12.06 4.86
N VAL A 212 4.36 -11.14 3.89
CA VAL A 212 5.60 -10.37 3.69
C VAL A 212 5.98 -9.56 4.93
N PHE A 213 5.01 -9.09 5.71
CA PHE A 213 5.24 -8.22 6.85
C PHE A 213 5.48 -8.97 8.18
N THR A 214 5.20 -10.28 8.25
CA THR A 214 5.39 -11.06 9.48
C THR A 214 6.24 -12.30 9.27
N GLY A 215 6.42 -12.75 8.02
CA GLY A 215 7.07 -14.01 7.65
C GLY A 215 6.25 -15.26 7.98
N VAL A 216 5.04 -15.11 8.53
CA VAL A 216 4.22 -16.24 9.00
C VAL A 216 3.29 -16.70 7.88
N VAL A 217 3.27 -18.01 7.63
CA VAL A 217 2.40 -18.63 6.60
C VAL A 217 0.94 -18.58 7.04
N GLY A 218 0.07 -18.11 6.16
CA GLY A 218 -1.37 -18.03 6.40
C GLY A 218 -1.78 -16.96 7.41
N ASP A 219 -0.92 -15.97 7.65
CA ASP A 219 -1.18 -14.84 8.53
C ASP A 219 -1.71 -13.65 7.72
N PRO A 220 -2.93 -13.14 7.99
CA PRO A 220 -3.49 -12.04 7.20
C PRO A 220 -2.85 -10.70 7.56
N LEU A 221 -3.05 -9.70 6.69
CA LEU A 221 -2.90 -8.32 7.11
C LEU A 221 -3.98 -8.00 8.13
N VAL A 222 -3.59 -7.66 9.35
CA VAL A 222 -4.50 -7.38 10.46
C VAL A 222 -5.23 -6.07 10.22
N GLY A 223 -6.56 -6.09 10.33
CA GLY A 223 -7.38 -4.92 10.15
C GLY A 223 -7.04 -3.79 11.14
N SER A 224 -7.21 -2.56 10.69
CA SER A 224 -6.86 -1.31 11.39
C SER A 224 -5.35 -1.16 11.67
N ASN A 225 -4.49 -1.61 10.75
CA ASN A 225 -3.04 -1.42 10.81
C ASN A 225 -2.51 -0.87 9.49
N ASN A 226 -1.31 -0.32 9.59
CA ASN A 226 -0.54 0.20 8.47
C ASN A 226 0.62 -0.75 8.17
N TYR A 227 0.91 -0.92 6.89
CA TYR A 227 2.00 -1.72 6.38
C TYR A 227 2.79 -0.89 5.38
N TYR A 228 4.11 -1.03 5.36
CA TYR A 228 4.98 -0.20 4.53
C TYR A 228 5.82 -1.06 3.60
N ILE A 229 5.86 -0.67 2.34
CA ILE A 229 6.80 -1.20 1.35
C ILE A 229 7.78 -0.08 1.06
N GLY A 230 9.05 -0.33 1.38
CA GLY A 230 10.16 0.51 0.96
C GLY A 230 10.57 0.06 -0.43
N LEU A 231 10.92 1.03 -1.27
CA LEU A 231 11.36 0.79 -2.62
C LEU A 231 12.52 1.73 -2.94
N ALA A 232 13.57 1.17 -3.55
CA ALA A 232 14.69 1.90 -4.10
C ALA A 232 14.85 1.51 -5.58
N TRP A 233 15.25 2.46 -6.41
CA TRP A 233 15.55 2.25 -7.81
C TRP A 233 16.81 2.99 -8.22
N CYS A 234 17.51 2.48 -9.24
CA CYS A 234 18.74 3.04 -9.79
C CYS A 234 18.73 2.94 -11.31
N ALA A 235 19.12 4.02 -11.97
CA ALA A 235 19.47 4.05 -13.38
C ALA A 235 20.93 3.58 -13.55
N GLY A 236 21.11 2.27 -13.64
CA GLY A 236 22.41 1.60 -13.61
C GLY A 236 22.41 0.41 -12.65
N ASP A 237 23.59 0.04 -12.15
CA ASP A 237 23.76 -1.12 -11.27
C ASP A 237 23.31 -0.79 -9.83
N LEU A 238 22.32 -1.50 -9.31
CA LEU A 238 21.87 -1.40 -7.91
C LEU A 238 22.51 -2.50 -7.07
N SER A 239 23.25 -2.11 -6.03
CA SER A 239 23.82 -3.08 -5.07
C SER A 239 23.17 -2.94 -3.70
N VAL A 240 22.71 -4.08 -3.16
CA VAL A 240 22.08 -4.18 -1.83
C VAL A 240 22.93 -5.08 -0.94
N ASP A 241 23.48 -4.53 0.14
CA ASP A 241 24.20 -5.29 1.16
C ASP A 241 23.24 -5.81 2.23
N LEU A 242 22.88 -7.09 2.15
CA LEU A 242 22.00 -7.77 3.12
C LEU A 242 22.58 -7.90 4.54
N GLY A 243 23.86 -7.58 4.75
CA GLY A 243 24.49 -7.56 6.07
C GLY A 243 24.40 -6.20 6.74
N THR A 244 24.49 -5.11 5.97
CA THR A 244 24.57 -3.74 6.49
C THR A 244 23.34 -2.88 6.20
N GLY A 245 22.50 -3.28 5.24
CA GLY A 245 21.37 -2.47 4.78
C GLY A 245 21.73 -1.41 3.75
N VAL A 246 23.02 -1.28 3.40
CA VAL A 246 23.48 -0.26 2.47
C VAL A 246 23.01 -0.58 1.05
N ILE A 247 22.35 0.41 0.44
CA ILE A 247 21.93 0.42 -0.96
C ILE A 247 22.82 1.43 -1.70
N THR A 248 23.34 1.05 -2.86
CA THR A 248 24.17 1.92 -3.70
C THR A 248 23.71 1.84 -5.15
N CYS A 249 23.79 2.98 -5.85
CA CYS A 249 23.52 3.10 -7.28
C CYS A 249 24.81 3.44 -8.02
N ASN A 250 25.04 2.82 -9.18
CA ASN A 250 26.19 3.11 -10.03
C ASN A 250 25.76 3.17 -11.51
N GLY A 251 25.74 4.38 -12.07
CA GLY A 251 25.34 4.63 -13.47
C GLY A 251 26.36 4.25 -14.54
N LEU A 252 27.59 3.85 -14.19
CA LEU A 252 28.67 3.70 -15.16
C LEU A 252 28.41 2.65 -16.26
N THR A 253 27.51 1.70 -16.02
CA THR A 253 27.21 0.57 -16.91
C THR A 253 26.03 0.81 -17.85
N MET A 254 25.11 1.73 -17.50
CA MET A 254 23.90 2.02 -18.29
C MET A 254 24.23 2.56 -19.69
N GLY A 255 25.32 3.31 -19.82
CA GLY A 255 25.73 3.90 -21.09
C GLY A 255 24.70 4.89 -21.64
N ASN A 256 24.72 5.08 -22.96
CA ASN A 256 23.85 6.03 -23.66
C ASN A 256 22.71 5.38 -24.45
N ILE A 257 22.63 4.04 -24.45
CA ILE A 257 21.72 3.31 -25.35
C ILE A 257 20.27 3.43 -24.91
N ALA A 258 20.00 3.42 -23.61
CA ALA A 258 18.65 3.58 -23.05
C ALA A 258 18.16 5.05 -23.01
N GLN A 259 18.86 5.99 -23.65
CA GLN A 259 18.41 7.38 -23.67
C GLN A 259 17.18 7.53 -24.56
N THR A 260 16.32 8.50 -24.23
CA THR A 260 15.02 8.78 -24.90
C THR A 260 13.92 7.73 -24.76
N ASP A 261 14.28 6.49 -24.43
CA ASP A 261 13.34 5.39 -24.18
C ASP A 261 12.46 5.63 -22.97
N SER A 262 11.35 4.89 -22.92
CA SER A 262 10.39 5.00 -21.83
C SER A 262 9.83 3.66 -21.41
N VAL A 263 9.78 3.45 -20.10
CA VAL A 263 9.16 2.28 -19.48
C VAL A 263 7.93 2.71 -18.65
N SER A 264 6.86 1.93 -18.70
CA SER A 264 5.67 2.17 -17.88
C SER A 264 4.94 0.88 -17.50
N ALA A 265 4.28 0.90 -16.34
CA ALA A 265 3.47 -0.20 -15.81
C ALA A 265 2.33 0.32 -14.94
N ASP A 266 1.25 -0.44 -14.86
CA ASP A 266 0.18 -0.24 -13.88
C ASP A 266 0.43 -1.12 -12.64
N LEU A 267 0.30 -0.53 -11.46
CA LEU A 267 0.38 -1.23 -10.17
C LEU A 267 -1.01 -1.35 -9.56
N THR A 268 -1.42 -2.57 -9.21
CA THR A 268 -2.72 -2.86 -8.63
C THR A 268 -2.56 -3.60 -7.30
N PHE A 269 -3.25 -3.13 -6.26
CA PHE A 269 -3.36 -3.86 -5.00
C PHE A 269 -4.72 -4.56 -4.92
N ARG A 270 -4.74 -5.88 -5.05
CA ARG A 270 -5.95 -6.68 -4.84
C ARG A 270 -6.08 -7.05 -3.37
N THR A 271 -7.26 -6.83 -2.79
CA THR A 271 -7.52 -7.21 -1.39
C THR A 271 -8.88 -7.86 -1.21
N GLU A 272 -8.91 -8.86 -0.34
CA GLU A 272 -10.13 -9.53 0.10
C GLU A 272 -10.12 -9.79 1.60
N GLN A 273 -11.29 -9.78 2.24
CA GLN A 273 -11.39 -10.13 3.66
C GLN A 273 -10.91 -11.56 3.91
N SER A 274 -10.05 -11.76 4.91
CA SER A 274 -9.44 -13.07 5.17
C SER A 274 -10.43 -14.13 5.67
N ARG A 275 -11.34 -13.76 6.57
CA ARG A 275 -12.22 -14.68 7.33
C ARG A 275 -13.07 -15.59 6.44
N ASN A 276 -13.57 -15.07 5.33
CA ASN A 276 -14.54 -15.77 4.48
C ASN A 276 -13.97 -16.21 3.13
N ASN A 277 -12.68 -15.95 2.89
CA ASN A 277 -11.99 -16.30 1.65
C ASN A 277 -10.78 -17.20 1.97
N PRO A 278 -11.01 -18.45 2.43
CA PRO A 278 -9.92 -19.37 2.79
C PRO A 278 -9.15 -19.91 1.58
N ASP A 279 -9.74 -19.78 0.38
CA ASP A 279 -9.17 -20.25 -0.89
C ASP A 279 -8.59 -19.10 -1.74
N PHE A 280 -8.43 -17.90 -1.16
CA PHE A 280 -7.81 -16.76 -1.85
C PHE A 280 -6.39 -17.11 -2.28
N ASP A 281 -6.03 -16.77 -3.51
CA ASP A 281 -4.66 -16.87 -4.00
C ASP A 281 -4.31 -15.64 -4.85
N CYS A 282 -3.01 -15.45 -5.06
CA CYS A 282 -2.50 -14.39 -5.93
C CYS A 282 -2.19 -14.87 -7.35
N GLU A 283 -2.42 -16.15 -7.67
CA GLU A 283 -2.14 -16.74 -8.99
C GLU A 283 -3.31 -16.60 -9.97
N THR A 284 -4.52 -16.38 -9.47
CA THR A 284 -5.71 -16.15 -10.29
C THR A 284 -5.96 -14.65 -10.49
N GLU A 285 -5.83 -14.21 -11.73
CA GLU A 285 -6.44 -12.97 -12.22
C GLU A 285 -7.96 -13.08 -12.05
N LEU A 286 -8.60 -12.02 -11.53
CA LEU A 286 -10.07 -11.95 -11.41
C LEU A 286 -10.78 -11.83 -12.77
#